data_AF-A0A0L7KR17-F1
#
_entry.id   AF-A0A0L7KR17-F1
#
_cell.length_a   1.000
_cell.length_b   1.000
_cell.length_c   1.000
_cell.angle_alpha   90.00
_cell.angle_beta   90.00
_cell.angle_gamma   90.00
#
_symmetry.space_group_name_H-M   'P 1'
#
loop_
_entity.id
_entity.type
_entity.pdbx_description
1 polymer ?
#
loop_
_entity_poly.entity_id
_entity_poly.type
_entity_poly.pdbx_seq_one_letter_code
_entity_poly.pdbx_strand_id
1 'polypeptide(L)'
;MASDSPEQNLTQYFSLCNDFIHAARLRDGNVLIHCLAGMSRSVTVAVAYIMSVTPLNWREALKVVRAGRAVANPNLGFQRQLQ
;
A
#
# COMPACT_ATOMS: atom_id res chain seq x y z
N MET A 1 -10.62 -4.87 -12.19
CA MET A 1 -9.60 -4.98 -11.11
C MET A 1 -8.26 -4.54 -11.67
N ALA A 2 -7.45 -3.81 -10.91
CA ALA A 2 -6.11 -3.40 -11.36
C ALA A 2 -5.20 -4.63 -11.57
N SER A 3 -4.44 -4.65 -12.66
CA SER A 3 -3.50 -5.74 -12.98
C SER A 3 -2.30 -5.72 -12.02
N ASP A 4 -1.68 -6.88 -11.81
CA ASP A 4 -0.42 -7.00 -11.05
C ASP A 4 0.81 -6.94 -11.97
N SER A 5 0.81 -5.97 -12.89
CA SER A 5 1.92 -5.77 -13.83
C SER A 5 2.76 -4.56 -13.43
N PRO A 6 4.06 -4.53 -13.76
CA PRO A 6 4.92 -3.38 -13.47
C PRO A 6 4.46 -2.06 -14.14
N GLU A 7 3.71 -2.15 -15.23
CA GLU A 7 3.22 -1.02 -16.04
C GLU A 7 1.91 -0.45 -15.49
N GLN A 8 1.21 -1.18 -14.62
CA GLN A 8 -0.02 -0.70 -14.01
C GLN A 8 0.29 0.53 -13.14
N ASN A 9 -0.30 1.68 -13.47
CA ASN A 9 -0.19 2.88 -12.64
C ASN A 9 -1.13 2.76 -11.44
N LEU A 10 -0.58 2.57 -10.24
CA LEU A 10 -1.30 2.61 -8.97
C LEU A 10 -1.20 3.97 -8.27
N THR A 11 -0.16 4.77 -8.57
CA THR A 11 0.04 6.11 -7.99
C THR A 11 -1.19 7.01 -8.17
N GLN A 12 -1.88 6.89 -9.31
CA GLN A 12 -3.12 7.64 -9.58
C GLN A 12 -4.24 7.40 -8.54
N TYR A 13 -4.17 6.30 -7.77
CA TYR A 13 -5.15 5.96 -6.75
C TYR A 13 -4.67 6.21 -5.32
N PHE A 14 -3.40 6.57 -5.11
CA PHE A 14 -2.85 6.69 -3.76
C PHE A 14 -3.59 7.73 -2.91
N SER A 15 -3.86 8.93 -3.44
CA SER A 15 -4.60 9.95 -2.69
C SER A 15 -5.98 9.42 -2.26
N LEU A 16 -6.76 8.90 -3.21
CA LEU A 16 -8.09 8.38 -2.95
C LEU A 16 -8.09 7.25 -1.90
N CYS A 17 -7.16 6.31 -2.02
CA CYS A 17 -7.04 5.22 -1.06
C CYS A 17 -6.60 5.72 0.32
N ASN A 18 -5.62 6.62 0.37
CA ASN A 18 -5.10 7.17 1.62
C ASN A 18 -6.20 7.93 2.37
N ASP A 19 -6.97 8.76 1.68
CA ASP A 19 -8.09 9.51 2.24
C ASP A 19 -9.16 8.56 2.81
N PHE A 20 -9.51 7.51 2.07
CA PHE A 20 -10.48 6.50 2.52
C PHE A 20 -10.01 5.79 3.79
N ILE A 21 -8.76 5.32 3.82
CA ILE A 21 -8.17 4.62 4.97
C ILE A 21 -8.06 5.57 6.18
N HIS A 22 -7.59 6.80 5.95
CA HIS A 22 -7.41 7.78 7.00
C HIS A 22 -8.75 8.18 7.63
N ALA A 23 -9.77 8.42 6.81
CA ALA A 23 -11.10 8.79 7.29
C ALA A 23 -11.73 7.67 8.14
N ALA A 24 -11.54 6.41 7.78
CA ALA A 24 -11.98 5.29 8.61
C ALA A 24 -11.23 5.23 9.95
N ARG A 25 -9.90 5.41 9.94
CA ARG A 25 -9.08 5.47 11.16
C ARG A 25 -9.52 6.59 12.11
N LEU A 26 -9.85 7.77 11.59
CA LEU A 26 -10.32 8.91 12.41
C LEU A 26 -11.69 8.68 13.05
N ARG A 27 -12.46 7.71 12.57
CA ARG A 27 -13.77 7.32 13.12
C ARG A 27 -13.70 6.03 13.95
N ASP A 28 -12.50 5.65 14.39
CA ASP A 28 -12.24 4.39 15.10
C ASP A 28 -12.72 3.13 14.35
N GLY A 29 -12.75 3.21 13.01
CA GLY A 29 -13.13 2.12 12.13
C GLY A 29 -11.94 1.32 11.61
N ASN A 30 -12.23 0.17 10.99
CA ASN A 30 -11.24 -0.71 10.38
C ASN A 30 -11.42 -0.78 8.86
N VAL A 31 -10.31 -0.94 8.12
CA VAL A 31 -10.31 -1.12 6.67
C VAL A 31 -9.58 -2.40 6.28
N LEU A 32 -10.22 -3.23 5.46
CA LEU A 32 -9.59 -4.37 4.81
C LEU A 32 -9.05 -3.96 3.44
N ILE A 33 -7.72 -3.94 3.29
CA ILE A 33 -7.05 -3.76 2.00
C ILE A 33 -6.67 -5.14 1.46
N HIS A 34 -7.23 -5.54 0.32
CA HIS A 34 -6.97 -6.86 -0.26
C HIS A 34 -6.66 -6.82 -1.75
N CYS A 35 -5.96 -7.84 -2.23
CA CYS A 35 -5.81 -8.18 -3.64
C CYS A 35 -5.81 -9.72 -3.76
N LEU A 36 -5.58 -10.27 -4.95
CA LEU A 36 -5.69 -11.72 -5.18
C LEU A 36 -4.77 -12.55 -4.24
N ALA A 37 -3.48 -12.22 -4.17
CA ALA A 37 -2.51 -12.95 -3.35
C ALA A 37 -2.19 -12.25 -2.01
N GLY A 38 -2.66 -11.00 -1.83
CA GLY A 38 -2.25 -10.15 -0.72
C GLY A 38 -0.74 -9.89 -0.67
N MET A 39 -0.04 -9.95 -1.81
CA MET A 39 1.43 -9.86 -1.88
C MET A 39 1.92 -8.53 -2.46
N SER A 40 1.26 -8.05 -3.52
CA SER A 40 1.76 -6.94 -4.33
C SER A 40 0.82 -5.73 -4.28
N ARG A 41 -0.25 -5.67 -5.09
CA ARG A 41 -1.16 -4.50 -5.17
C ARG A 41 -1.65 -3.96 -3.81
N SER A 42 -2.22 -4.82 -2.96
CA SER A 42 -2.73 -4.39 -1.65
C SER A 42 -1.62 -3.92 -0.72
N VAL A 43 -0.44 -4.55 -0.81
CA VAL A 43 0.75 -4.15 -0.05
C VAL A 43 1.24 -2.78 -0.52
N THR A 44 1.27 -2.52 -1.83
CA THR A 44 1.63 -1.20 -2.37
C THR A 44 0.76 -0.10 -1.78
N VAL A 45 -0.56 -0.29 -1.76
CA VAL A 45 -1.48 0.70 -1.18
C VAL A 45 -1.27 0.86 0.32
N ALA A 46 -1.06 -0.24 1.06
CA ALA A 46 -0.78 -0.17 2.49
C ALA A 46 0.54 0.58 2.79
N VAL A 47 1.59 0.34 2.00
CA VAL A 47 2.88 1.03 2.12
C VAL A 47 2.73 2.52 1.80
N ALA A 48 2.04 2.86 0.71
CA ALA A 48 1.75 4.25 0.33
C ALA A 48 0.99 4.99 1.44
N TYR A 49 0.03 4.34 2.09
CA TYR A 49 -0.68 4.92 3.23
C TYR A 49 0.23 5.15 4.42
N ILE A 50 1.04 4.17 4.84
CA ILE A 50 1.98 4.32 5.96
C ILE A 50 2.95 5.47 5.70
N MET A 51 3.50 5.58 4.49
CA MET A 51 4.37 6.70 4.10
C MET A 51 3.65 8.05 4.17
N SER A 52 2.35 8.10 3.87
CA SER A 52 1.59 9.37 3.90
C SER A 52 1.32 9.90 5.30
N VAL A 53 1.34 9.03 6.32
CA VAL A 53 0.99 9.39 7.71
C VAL A 53 2.17 9.25 8.67
N THR A 54 3.36 8.93 8.18
CA THR A 54 4.58 8.75 8.97
C THR A 54 5.79 9.31 8.20
N PRO A 55 6.93 9.60 8.85
CA PRO A 55 8.14 10.04 8.14
C PRO A 55 8.91 8.88 7.46
N LEU A 56 8.36 7.66 7.44
CA LEU A 56 9.05 6.48 6.92
C LEU A 56 9.16 6.54 5.39
N ASN A 57 10.33 6.19 4.87
CA ASN A 57 10.47 5.93 3.43
C ASN A 57 9.82 4.59 3.05
N TRP A 58 9.67 4.32 1.75
CA TRP A 58 8.97 3.12 1.28
C TRP A 58 9.60 1.80 1.76
N ARG A 59 10.93 1.75 1.94
CA ARG A 59 11.61 0.52 2.41
C ARG A 59 11.29 0.27 3.88
N GLU A 60 11.27 1.33 4.69
CA GLU A 60 10.91 1.26 6.11
C GLU A 60 9.44 0.92 6.28
N ALA A 61 8.53 1.59 5.54
CA ALA A 61 7.11 1.28 5.56
C ALA A 61 6.83 -0.16 5.08
N LEU A 62 7.54 -0.66 4.06
CA LEU A 62 7.43 -2.06 3.65
C LEU A 62 7.92 -3.03 4.72
N LYS A 63 8.97 -2.70 5.49
CA LYS A 63 9.40 -3.51 6.64
C LYS A 63 8.30 -3.59 7.70
N VAL A 64 7.59 -2.50 7.99
CA VAL A 64 6.44 -2.49 8.90
C VAL A 64 5.34 -3.44 8.40
N VAL A 65 4.99 -3.39 7.11
CA VAL A 65 3.99 -4.32 6.54
C VAL A 65 4.48 -5.77 6.62
N ARG A 66 5.77 -6.03 6.37
CA ARG A 66 6.36 -7.38 6.45
C ARG A 66 6.34 -7.96 7.86
N ALA A 67 6.39 -7.13 8.90
CA ALA A 67 6.25 -7.59 10.28
C ALA A 67 4.87 -8.25 10.53
N GLY A 68 3.81 -7.75 9.90
CA GLY A 68 2.47 -8.36 9.97
C GLY A 68 2.19 -9.39 8.87
N ARG A 69 2.89 -9.31 7.73
CA ARG A 69 2.71 -10.23 6.58
C ARG A 69 4.03 -10.46 5.85
N ALA A 70 4.77 -11.49 6.25
CA ALA A 70 6.12 -11.78 5.75
C ALA A 70 6.23 -11.92 4.22
N VAL A 71 5.16 -12.39 3.56
CA VAL A 71 5.11 -12.56 2.09
C VAL A 71 4.92 -11.25 1.32
N ALA A 72 4.79 -10.11 1.99
CA ALA A 72 4.61 -8.81 1.34
C ALA A 72 5.79 -8.46 0.42
N ASN A 73 5.51 -8.36 -0.88
CA ASN A 73 6.50 -8.16 -1.92
C ASN A 73 5.88 -7.51 -3.16
N PRO A 74 5.73 -6.17 -3.20
CA PRO A 74 5.31 -5.45 -4.40
C PRO A 74 6.22 -5.77 -5.59
N ASN A 75 5.65 -5.86 -6.79
CA ASN A 75 6.45 -5.99 -8.00
C ASN A 75 7.36 -4.75 -8.20
N LEU A 76 8.39 -4.87 -9.04
CA LEU A 76 9.38 -3.80 -9.23
C LEU A 76 8.79 -2.50 -9.79
N GLY A 77 7.71 -2.56 -10.58
CA GLY A 77 7.01 -1.37 -11.05
C GLY A 77 6.36 -0.61 -9.90
N PHE A 78 5.70 -1.32 -8.98
CA PHE A 78 5.09 -0.72 -7.81
C PHE A 78 6.13 -0.23 -6.79
N GLN A 79 7.25 -0.92 -6.61
CA GLN A 79 8.34 -0.41 -5.77
C GLN A 79 8.90 0.91 -6.30
N ARG A 80 9.00 1.07 -7.62
CA ARG A 80 9.39 2.34 -8.25
C ARG A 80 8.35 3.44 -8.07
N GLN A 81 7.06 3.09 -8.10
CA GLN A 81 5.98 4.04 -7.85
C GLN A 81 5.89 4.52 -6.39
N LEU A 82 6.55 3.84 -5.46
CA LEU A 82 6.66 4.22 -4.05
C LEU A 82 7.93 5.03 -3.74
N GLN A 83 8.83 5.20 -4.71
CA GLN A 83 10.03 6.04 -4.56
C GLN A 83 9.70 7.50 -4.80
#